data_AF-A0A101FH01-F1
#
_entry.id   AF-A0A101FH01-F1
#
_cell.length_a   1.000
_cell.length_b   1.000
_cell.length_c   1.000
_cell.angle_alpha   90.00
_cell.angle_beta   90.00
_cell.angle_gamma   90.00
#
_symmetry.space_group_name_H-M   'P 1'
#
loop_
_entity.id
_entity.type
_entity.pdbx_description
1 polymer ?
#
loop_
_entity_poly.entity_id
_entity_poly.type
_entity_poly.pdbx_seq_one_letter_code
_entity_poly.pdbx_strand_id
1 'polypeptide(L)'
;MGMRRLGLILAVVMLIASIGSGVFGCRSPQSKPLPDRSQEEKEPPPRELQQLQTSLERLYEELKPKPAALADEKQAKAGGEETRRSEGEETGEGGQRMERPETAGGIDWSRLHRQVERIHMQWSGLEHKVIQSGARPEDVAGIERELNDLPARVSVEDRSGLRLAANNAAGYLPDFLELYAVRVPADLLRLRYLARDVVNRVDGGDWAGADQDMVKMRELWSRALLQLKDAPRTLTESVHFDIGDLEEAVNKRDRDLVLIKDEIFEKNLDSLVRRLEAEI
;
A
#
# COMPACT_ATOMS: atom_id res chain seq x y z
N MET A 1 -70.07 14.38 46.40
CA MET A 1 -69.75 13.27 45.48
C MET A 1 -68.29 13.38 45.09
N GLY A 2 -67.30 12.76 45.71
CA GLY A 2 -67.24 11.71 46.72
C GLY A 2 -65.96 10.97 46.40
N MET A 3 -64.84 11.37 47.02
CA MET A 3 -63.46 10.88 46.78
C MET A 3 -63.31 9.34 46.77
N ARG A 4 -64.32 8.63 47.27
CA ARG A 4 -64.49 7.17 47.18
C ARG A 4 -64.73 6.64 45.76
N ARG A 5 -65.29 7.42 44.84
CA ARG A 5 -65.47 7.02 43.42
C ARG A 5 -64.23 7.28 42.56
N LEU A 6 -63.39 8.24 42.93
CA LEU A 6 -62.13 8.51 42.23
C LEU A 6 -61.05 7.47 42.56
N GLY A 7 -60.98 7.02 43.82
CA GLY A 7 -60.08 5.93 44.24
C GLY A 7 -60.44 4.58 43.63
N LEU A 8 -61.73 4.31 43.38
CA LEU A 8 -62.19 3.06 42.76
C LEU A 8 -61.86 3.01 41.25
N ILE A 9 -61.87 4.14 40.56
CA ILE A 9 -61.50 4.25 39.14
C ILE A 9 -59.98 4.10 38.96
N LEU A 10 -59.18 4.66 39.86
CA LEU A 10 -57.71 4.53 39.84
C LEU A 10 -57.24 3.09 40.16
N ALA A 11 -57.96 2.37 41.02
CA ALA A 11 -57.65 0.97 41.34
C ALA A 11 -58.01 0.01 40.18
N VAL A 12 -59.06 0.28 39.40
CA VAL A 12 -59.46 -0.54 38.24
C VAL A 12 -58.52 -0.33 37.05
N VAL A 13 -57.99 0.89 36.85
CA VAL A 13 -57.00 1.16 35.79
C VAL A 13 -55.64 0.52 36.11
N MET A 14 -55.23 0.43 37.39
CA MET A 14 -54.02 -0.29 37.78
C MET A 14 -54.16 -1.83 37.75
N LEU A 15 -55.38 -2.38 37.73
CA LEU A 15 -55.61 -3.84 37.71
C LEU A 15 -55.70 -4.42 36.29
N ILE A 16 -55.90 -3.57 35.27
CA ILE A 16 -55.88 -3.95 33.85
C ILE A 16 -54.45 -3.95 33.27
N ALA A 17 -53.46 -3.44 34.01
CA ALA A 17 -52.05 -3.41 33.60
C ALA A 17 -51.26 -4.71 33.85
N SER A 18 -51.92 -5.80 34.27
CA SER A 18 -51.23 -6.99 34.83
C SER A 18 -51.48 -8.31 34.11
N ILE A 19 -52.13 -8.33 32.94
CA ILE A 19 -52.37 -9.58 32.18
C ILE A 19 -51.96 -9.39 30.72
N GLY A 20 -50.72 -9.79 30.42
CA GLY A 20 -50.16 -9.74 29.08
C GLY A 20 -48.75 -10.33 28.99
N SER A 21 -48.51 -11.47 29.64
CA SER A 21 -47.31 -12.29 29.41
C SER A 21 -47.60 -13.25 28.26
N GLY A 22 -46.94 -13.09 27.12
CA GLY A 22 -47.15 -13.96 25.96
C GLY A 22 -46.27 -13.65 24.74
N VAL A 23 -44.97 -13.94 24.88
CA VAL A 23 -44.06 -14.49 23.86
C VAL A 23 -44.28 -14.08 22.39
N PHE A 24 -43.48 -13.13 21.89
CA PHE A 24 -42.86 -13.21 20.57
C PHE A 24 -41.55 -12.41 20.60
N GLY A 25 -40.44 -13.16 20.71
CA GLY A 25 -39.10 -12.63 20.56
C GLY A 25 -38.73 -12.52 19.09
N CYS A 26 -38.50 -11.30 18.63
CA CYS A 26 -37.58 -11.00 17.54
C CYS A 26 -36.69 -9.85 18.04
N ARG A 27 -35.61 -10.22 18.73
CA ARG A 27 -34.56 -9.29 19.14
C ARG A 27 -33.37 -9.57 18.24
N SER A 28 -33.12 -8.66 17.30
CA SER A 28 -31.89 -8.63 16.51
C SER A 28 -30.67 -8.73 17.45
N PRO A 29 -29.68 -9.58 17.14
CA PRO A 29 -28.50 -9.68 17.99
C PRO A 29 -27.70 -8.39 17.86
N GLN A 30 -27.71 -7.60 18.93
CA GLN A 30 -26.77 -6.51 19.14
C GLN A 30 -25.40 -7.16 19.33
N SER A 31 -24.54 -7.06 18.31
CA SER A 31 -23.14 -7.42 18.43
C SER A 31 -22.56 -6.62 19.60
N LYS A 32 -22.10 -7.33 20.63
CA LYS A 32 -21.24 -6.73 21.65
C LYS A 32 -20.05 -6.12 20.89
N PRO A 33 -19.58 -4.90 21.24
CA PRO A 33 -18.28 -4.48 20.77
C PRO A 33 -17.28 -5.53 21.23
N LEU A 34 -16.56 -6.14 20.29
CA LEU A 34 -15.42 -6.97 20.64
C LEU A 34 -14.50 -6.12 21.53
N PRO A 35 -14.00 -6.66 22.66
CA PRO A 35 -12.99 -5.96 23.43
C PRO A 35 -11.81 -5.68 22.51
N ASP A 36 -11.39 -4.42 22.47
CA ASP A 36 -10.18 -3.98 21.76
C ASP A 36 -9.02 -4.74 22.40
N ARG A 37 -8.56 -5.81 21.75
CA ARG A 37 -7.36 -6.54 22.17
C ARG A 37 -6.20 -5.56 22.07
N SER A 38 -5.66 -5.15 23.20
CA SER A 38 -4.45 -4.34 23.26
C SER A 38 -3.37 -4.99 22.40
N GLN A 39 -2.55 -4.17 21.73
CA GLN A 39 -1.50 -4.65 20.82
C GLN A 39 -0.52 -5.64 21.48
N GLU A 40 -0.46 -5.70 22.81
CA GLU A 40 0.34 -6.65 23.61
C GLU A 40 -0.12 -8.11 23.53
N GLU A 41 -1.38 -8.39 23.17
CA GLU A 41 -1.89 -9.78 23.06
C GLU A 41 -1.76 -10.37 21.65
N LYS A 42 -1.37 -9.58 20.65
CA LYS A 42 -1.27 -10.04 19.26
C LYS A 42 0.04 -10.78 19.02
N GLU A 43 0.01 -11.80 18.16
CA GLU A 43 1.22 -12.49 17.71
C GLU A 43 2.08 -11.56 16.82
N PRO A 44 3.41 -11.74 16.77
CA PRO A 44 4.24 -10.98 15.84
C PRO A 44 3.88 -11.29 14.37
N PRO A 45 4.13 -10.37 13.43
CA PRO A 45 3.83 -10.60 12.02
C PRO A 45 4.56 -11.84 11.46
N PRO A 46 3.88 -12.68 10.66
CA PRO A 46 4.51 -13.83 10.03
C PRO A 46 5.58 -13.38 9.03
N ARG A 47 6.66 -14.16 8.90
CA ARG A 47 7.77 -13.85 7.98
C ARG A 47 7.30 -13.73 6.54
N GLU A 48 6.28 -14.49 6.16
CA GLU A 48 5.69 -14.50 4.83
C GLU A 48 5.09 -13.14 4.46
N LEU A 49 4.55 -12.40 5.43
CA LEU A 49 4.02 -11.04 5.22
C LEU A 49 5.16 -10.07 4.85
N GLN A 50 6.26 -10.11 5.60
CA GLN A 50 7.45 -9.29 5.33
C GLN A 50 8.10 -9.66 3.98
N GLN A 51 8.12 -10.95 3.65
CA GLN A 51 8.65 -11.45 2.39
C GLN A 51 7.82 -10.98 1.19
N LEU A 52 6.49 -11.05 1.30
CA LEU A 52 5.58 -10.56 0.27
C LEU A 52 5.73 -9.05 0.10
N GLN A 53 5.74 -8.30 1.20
CA GLN A 53 5.98 -6.85 1.19
C GLN A 53 7.28 -6.53 0.45
N THR A 54 8.40 -7.16 0.84
CA THR A 54 9.71 -6.92 0.22
C THR A 54 9.72 -7.24 -1.28
N SER A 55 9.02 -8.27 -1.71
CA SER A 55 8.93 -8.63 -3.14
C SER A 55 8.13 -7.60 -3.95
N LEU A 56 7.00 -7.13 -3.41
CA LEU A 56 6.17 -6.09 -4.05
C LEU A 56 6.92 -4.75 -4.12
N GLU A 57 7.59 -4.37 -3.02
CA GLU A 57 8.46 -3.19 -2.96
C GLU A 57 9.57 -3.25 -4.02
N ARG A 58 10.27 -4.38 -4.11
CA ARG A 58 11.33 -4.56 -5.11
C ARG A 58 10.80 -4.46 -6.54
N LEU A 59 9.63 -5.04 -6.80
CA LEU A 59 9.01 -4.99 -8.12
C LEU A 59 8.64 -3.54 -8.48
N TYR A 60 8.01 -2.81 -7.55
CA TYR A 60 7.69 -1.39 -7.73
C TYR A 60 8.96 -0.57 -8.00
N GLU A 61 10.00 -0.73 -7.18
CA GLU A 61 11.26 0.01 -7.28
C GLU A 61 12.01 -0.22 -8.61
N GLU A 62 11.95 -1.44 -9.16
CA GLU A 62 12.54 -1.76 -10.46
C GLU A 62 11.79 -1.09 -11.62
N LEU A 63 10.49 -0.83 -11.43
CA LEU A 63 9.60 -0.28 -12.46
C LEU A 63 9.35 1.22 -12.32
N LYS A 64 9.69 1.82 -11.18
CA LYS A 64 9.37 3.22 -10.86
C LYS A 64 9.86 4.19 -11.96
N PRO A 65 9.06 5.21 -12.30
CA PRO A 65 9.46 6.19 -13.31
C PRO A 65 10.64 7.01 -12.78
N LYS A 66 11.44 7.55 -13.70
CA LYS A 66 12.56 8.43 -13.37
C LYS A 66 12.33 9.83 -13.98
N PRO A 67 12.83 10.90 -13.34
CA PRO A 67 12.93 12.21 -13.96
C PRO A 67 13.68 12.14 -15.29
N ALA A 68 13.30 12.96 -16.27
CA ALA A 68 13.89 12.92 -17.61
C ALA A 68 15.42 13.08 -17.60
N ALA A 69 15.94 13.98 -16.75
CA ALA A 69 17.37 14.21 -16.58
C ALA A 69 18.18 12.99 -16.10
N LEU A 70 17.52 12.01 -15.46
CA LEU A 70 18.14 10.77 -14.96
C LEU A 70 17.89 9.57 -15.90
N ALA A 71 17.06 9.74 -16.94
CA ALA A 71 16.80 8.71 -17.94
C ALA A 71 17.93 8.65 -18.99
N ASP A 72 18.53 9.79 -19.33
CA ASP A 72 19.54 9.91 -20.39
C ASP A 72 20.92 9.32 -20.03
N GLU A 73 21.27 9.19 -18.75
CA GLU A 73 22.55 8.58 -18.31
C GLU A 73 22.69 7.11 -18.67
N LYS A 74 21.58 6.38 -18.91
CA LYS A 74 21.63 4.99 -19.38
C LYS A 74 21.69 4.85 -20.90
N GLN A 75 21.30 5.87 -21.68
CA GLN A 75 21.43 5.86 -23.14
C GLN A 75 22.77 6.44 -23.61
N ALA A 76 23.37 7.37 -22.88
CA ALA A 76 24.66 7.98 -23.25
C ALA A 76 25.89 7.05 -23.12
N LYS A 77 25.77 5.89 -22.47
CA LYS A 77 26.84 4.87 -22.42
C LYS A 77 26.79 3.81 -23.52
N ALA A 78 25.83 3.88 -24.46
CA ALA A 78 25.69 2.92 -25.55
C ALA A 78 25.92 3.49 -26.96
N GLY A 79 26.21 4.79 -27.09
CA GLY A 79 26.37 5.44 -28.40
C GLY A 79 27.54 6.42 -28.42
N GLY A 80 28.77 5.90 -28.50
CA GLY A 80 29.95 6.75 -28.50
C GLY A 80 31.22 6.04 -28.93
N GLU A 81 31.25 5.49 -30.14
CA GLU A 81 32.52 5.30 -30.85
C GLU A 81 32.28 5.22 -32.37
N GLU A 82 32.44 6.35 -33.05
CA GLU A 82 32.73 6.35 -34.48
C GLU A 82 33.81 7.39 -34.75
N THR A 83 35.05 6.92 -35.03
CA THR A 83 35.97 7.50 -36.03
C THR A 83 37.18 6.57 -36.29
N ARG A 84 37.19 6.01 -37.51
CA ARG A 84 38.32 5.62 -38.42
C ARG A 84 39.04 4.26 -38.32
N ARG A 85 38.67 3.39 -39.29
CA ARG A 85 39.48 2.76 -40.39
C ARG A 85 40.79 2.00 -40.05
N SER A 86 40.84 0.69 -40.31
CA SER A 86 41.52 0.07 -41.49
C SER A 86 41.42 -1.47 -41.48
N GLU A 87 41.53 -2.07 -42.67
CA GLU A 87 41.34 -3.47 -43.11
C GLU A 87 42.17 -4.58 -42.42
N GLY A 88 41.64 -5.82 -42.48
CA GLY A 88 42.38 -7.08 -42.29
C GLY A 88 41.48 -8.32 -42.12
N GLU A 89 41.39 -9.17 -43.14
CA GLU A 89 40.79 -10.53 -43.13
C GLU A 89 41.66 -11.56 -42.36
N GLU A 90 41.05 -12.44 -41.54
CA GLU A 90 41.10 -13.92 -41.65
C GLU A 90 40.52 -14.66 -40.41
N THR A 91 39.55 -15.53 -40.69
CA THR A 91 39.18 -16.85 -40.12
C THR A 91 39.38 -17.23 -38.63
N GLY A 92 38.32 -17.81 -38.02
CA GLY A 92 38.44 -18.72 -36.87
C GLY A 92 37.15 -18.99 -36.07
N GLU A 93 36.69 -20.25 -36.07
CA GLU A 93 35.47 -20.80 -35.46
C GLU A 93 35.30 -20.60 -33.93
N GLY A 94 34.02 -20.61 -33.50
CA GLY A 94 33.63 -21.44 -32.35
C GLY A 94 33.47 -20.75 -31.00
N GLY A 95 32.39 -19.97 -30.85
CA GLY A 95 31.90 -19.56 -29.53
C GLY A 95 30.49 -19.02 -29.62
N GLN A 96 29.50 -19.85 -29.28
CA GLN A 96 28.13 -19.37 -29.00
C GLN A 96 28.19 -18.47 -27.76
N ARG A 97 28.51 -17.20 -27.97
CA ARG A 97 28.14 -16.13 -27.05
C ARG A 97 26.65 -15.97 -27.28
N MET A 98 25.86 -16.53 -26.36
CA MET A 98 24.43 -16.28 -26.29
C MET A 98 24.29 -14.77 -26.04
N GLU A 99 24.15 -14.01 -27.13
CA GLU A 99 23.77 -12.61 -27.08
C GLU A 99 22.42 -12.58 -26.38
N ARG A 100 22.48 -12.15 -25.13
CA ARG A 100 21.30 -11.82 -24.34
C ARG A 100 20.56 -10.77 -25.19
N PRO A 101 19.29 -10.98 -25.54
CA PRO A 101 18.57 -9.95 -26.27
C PRO A 101 18.59 -8.71 -25.38
N GLU A 102 19.25 -7.66 -25.83
CA GLU A 102 19.16 -6.35 -25.22
C GLU A 102 17.68 -5.93 -25.36
N THR A 103 16.92 -6.12 -24.28
CA THR A 103 15.51 -5.79 -24.23
C THR A 103 15.37 -4.28 -24.36
N ALA A 104 14.54 -3.86 -25.31
CA ALA A 104 14.20 -2.45 -25.52
C ALA A 104 13.79 -1.81 -24.18
N GLY A 105 14.51 -0.78 -23.75
CA GLY A 105 14.24 -0.06 -22.49
C GLY A 105 15.03 -0.50 -21.25
N GLY A 106 15.92 -1.50 -21.35
CA GLY A 106 16.82 -1.89 -20.26
C GLY A 106 16.15 -2.62 -19.09
N ILE A 107 14.92 -3.15 -19.29
CA ILE A 107 14.17 -3.95 -18.32
C ILE A 107 14.34 -5.43 -18.63
N ASP A 108 14.77 -6.24 -17.65
CA ASP A 108 14.86 -7.70 -17.79
C ASP A 108 13.48 -8.32 -17.50
N TRP A 109 12.61 -8.36 -18.51
CA TRP A 109 11.25 -8.91 -18.40
C TRP A 109 11.22 -10.37 -17.94
N SER A 110 12.22 -11.17 -18.34
CA SER A 110 12.35 -12.56 -17.88
C SER A 110 12.59 -12.63 -16.37
N ARG A 111 13.37 -11.70 -15.82
CA ARG A 111 13.56 -11.56 -14.37
C ARG A 111 12.28 -11.09 -13.69
N LEU A 112 11.52 -10.16 -14.28
CA LEU A 112 10.25 -9.71 -13.75
C LEU A 112 9.20 -10.83 -13.70
N HIS A 113 9.12 -11.68 -14.73
CA HIS A 113 8.27 -12.87 -14.71
C HIS A 113 8.55 -13.75 -13.49
N ARG A 114 9.83 -14.02 -13.20
CA ARG A 114 10.25 -14.78 -11.99
C ARG A 114 9.94 -14.04 -10.68
N GLN A 115 9.88 -12.71 -10.69
CA GLN A 115 9.46 -11.93 -9.50
C GLN A 115 7.96 -12.12 -9.26
N VAL A 116 7.15 -12.02 -10.31
CA VAL A 116 5.68 -12.23 -10.25
C VAL A 116 5.36 -13.63 -9.74
N GLU A 117 6.02 -14.68 -10.26
CA GLU A 117 5.84 -16.05 -9.77
C GLU A 117 6.15 -16.18 -8.26
N ARG A 118 7.24 -15.55 -7.79
CA ARG A 118 7.59 -15.57 -6.35
C ARG A 118 6.54 -14.86 -5.50
N ILE A 119 6.00 -13.75 -5.98
CA ILE A 119 4.95 -13.01 -5.27
C ILE A 119 3.71 -13.91 -5.06
N HIS A 120 3.28 -14.65 -6.09
CA HIS A 120 2.16 -15.59 -5.95
C HIS A 120 2.46 -16.73 -4.97
N MET A 121 3.67 -17.29 -4.99
CA MET A 121 4.06 -18.32 -4.00
C MET A 121 4.05 -17.78 -2.57
N GLN A 122 4.52 -16.54 -2.37
CA GLN A 122 4.53 -15.89 -1.06
C GLN A 122 3.11 -15.58 -0.57
N TRP A 123 2.24 -15.09 -1.44
CA TRP A 123 0.82 -14.88 -1.12
C TRP A 123 0.16 -16.19 -0.71
N SER A 124 0.33 -17.27 -1.49
CA SER A 124 -0.26 -18.58 -1.15
C SER A 124 0.18 -19.10 0.22
N GLY A 125 1.44 -18.86 0.62
CA GLY A 125 1.93 -19.21 1.95
C GLY A 125 1.42 -18.31 3.09
N LEU A 126 1.00 -17.09 2.76
CA LEU A 126 0.48 -16.10 3.71
C LEU A 126 -1.04 -16.15 3.88
N GLU A 127 -1.78 -16.39 2.79
CA GLU A 127 -3.23 -16.29 2.68
C GLU A 127 -3.95 -17.02 3.83
N HIS A 128 -3.61 -18.29 4.03
CA HIS A 128 -4.21 -19.08 5.11
C HIS A 128 -3.95 -18.48 6.50
N LYS A 129 -2.77 -17.90 6.72
CA LYS A 129 -2.39 -17.31 8.02
C LYS A 129 -3.18 -16.05 8.30
N VAL A 130 -3.31 -15.15 7.32
CA VAL A 130 -4.08 -13.91 7.52
C VAL A 130 -5.57 -14.21 7.69
N ILE A 131 -6.11 -15.22 7.00
CA ILE A 131 -7.49 -15.71 7.21
C ILE A 131 -7.67 -16.22 8.64
N GLN A 132 -6.75 -17.07 9.13
CA GLN A 132 -6.79 -17.55 10.53
C GLN A 132 -6.67 -16.42 11.55
N SER A 133 -5.90 -15.38 11.22
CA SER A 133 -5.76 -14.17 12.05
C SER A 133 -6.94 -13.21 11.96
N GLY A 134 -7.97 -13.52 11.15
CA GLY A 134 -9.21 -12.76 11.08
C GLY A 134 -9.21 -11.64 10.03
N ALA A 135 -8.40 -11.76 8.97
CA ALA A 135 -8.45 -10.86 7.83
C ALA A 135 -9.87 -10.76 7.25
N ARG A 136 -10.25 -9.54 6.83
CA ARG A 136 -11.56 -9.34 6.22
C ARG A 136 -11.58 -9.99 4.83
N PRO A 137 -12.67 -10.70 4.45
CA PRO A 137 -12.75 -11.34 3.14
C PRO A 137 -12.54 -10.37 1.97
N GLU A 138 -12.98 -9.12 2.12
CA GLU A 138 -12.78 -8.06 1.14
C GLU A 138 -11.31 -7.68 0.92
N ASP A 139 -10.47 -7.71 1.96
CA ASP A 139 -9.03 -7.40 1.85
C ASP A 139 -8.30 -8.55 1.15
N VAL A 140 -8.64 -9.80 1.51
CA VAL A 140 -8.11 -11.02 0.90
C VAL A 140 -8.45 -11.06 -0.59
N ALA A 141 -9.73 -10.86 -0.94
CA ALA A 141 -10.15 -10.81 -2.33
C ALA A 141 -9.56 -9.60 -3.08
N GLY A 142 -9.31 -8.50 -2.37
CA GLY A 142 -8.72 -7.29 -2.91
C GLY A 142 -7.28 -7.50 -3.37
N ILE A 143 -6.41 -7.98 -2.49
CA ILE A 143 -5.01 -8.27 -2.85
C ILE A 143 -4.92 -9.37 -3.90
N GLU A 144 -5.75 -10.42 -3.83
CA GLU A 144 -5.78 -11.48 -4.85
C GLU A 144 -6.06 -10.94 -6.25
N ARG A 145 -7.01 -10.00 -6.36
CA ARG A 145 -7.33 -9.38 -7.65
C ARG A 145 -6.14 -8.64 -8.23
N GLU A 146 -5.46 -7.82 -7.42
CA GLU A 146 -4.28 -7.06 -7.87
C GLU A 146 -3.11 -7.99 -8.22
N LEU A 147 -2.87 -9.03 -7.41
CA LEU A 147 -1.86 -10.04 -7.69
C LEU A 147 -2.13 -10.79 -8.98
N ASN A 148 -3.40 -11.13 -9.26
CA ASN A 148 -3.80 -11.82 -10.49
C ASN A 148 -3.68 -10.94 -11.75
N ASP A 149 -3.55 -9.62 -11.63
CA ASP A 149 -3.25 -8.73 -12.77
C ASP A 149 -1.76 -8.77 -13.15
N LEU A 150 -0.86 -9.06 -12.20
CA LEU A 150 0.59 -9.04 -12.44
C LEU A 150 1.04 -9.94 -13.61
N PRO A 151 0.58 -11.20 -13.76
CA PRO A 151 0.96 -12.06 -14.88
C PRO A 151 0.55 -11.48 -16.24
N ALA A 152 -0.65 -10.90 -16.32
CA ALA A 152 -1.13 -10.30 -17.56
C ALA A 152 -0.27 -9.10 -17.96
N ARG A 153 0.06 -8.22 -17.01
CA ARG A 153 0.88 -7.02 -17.23
C ARG A 153 2.31 -7.36 -17.65
N VAL A 154 2.94 -8.33 -16.98
CA VAL A 154 4.33 -8.70 -17.29
C VAL A 154 4.44 -9.39 -18.64
N SER A 155 3.44 -10.15 -19.07
CA SER A 155 3.44 -10.84 -20.37
C SER A 155 3.30 -9.90 -21.58
N VAL A 156 2.67 -8.74 -21.40
CA VAL A 156 2.56 -7.72 -22.47
C VAL A 156 3.57 -6.59 -22.30
N GLU A 157 4.55 -6.76 -21.41
CA GLU A 157 5.60 -5.76 -21.12
C GLU A 157 5.04 -4.38 -20.71
N ASP A 158 3.87 -4.36 -20.05
CA ASP A 158 3.22 -3.15 -19.55
C ASP A 158 3.87 -2.69 -18.24
N ARG A 159 4.95 -1.89 -18.37
CA ARG A 159 5.73 -1.39 -17.23
C ARG A 159 4.88 -0.62 -16.23
N SER A 160 4.06 0.32 -16.71
CA SER A 160 3.28 1.21 -15.84
C SER A 160 2.13 0.46 -15.19
N GLY A 161 1.43 -0.41 -15.93
CA GLY A 161 0.39 -1.25 -15.37
C GLY A 161 0.93 -2.27 -14.37
N LEU A 162 2.09 -2.89 -14.64
CA LEU A 162 2.74 -3.81 -13.69
C LEU A 162 3.14 -3.09 -12.39
N ARG A 163 3.68 -1.87 -12.50
CA ARG A 163 4.04 -1.02 -11.35
C ARG A 163 2.82 -0.65 -10.52
N LEU A 164 1.73 -0.24 -11.17
CA LEU A 164 0.48 0.13 -10.51
C LEU A 164 -0.13 -1.06 -9.77
N ALA A 165 -0.25 -2.22 -10.42
CA ALA A 165 -0.77 -3.44 -9.80
C ALA A 165 0.09 -3.88 -8.60
N ALA A 166 1.43 -3.76 -8.69
CA ALA A 166 2.31 -4.03 -7.56
C ALA A 166 2.06 -3.08 -6.38
N ASN A 167 1.86 -1.78 -6.64
CA ASN A 167 1.53 -0.80 -5.60
C ASN A 167 0.16 -1.07 -4.96
N ASN A 168 -0.86 -1.32 -5.78
CA ASN A 168 -2.21 -1.62 -5.31
C ASN A 168 -2.24 -2.88 -4.43
N ALA A 169 -1.54 -3.95 -4.85
CA ALA A 169 -1.42 -5.16 -4.04
C ALA A 169 -0.74 -4.87 -2.70
N ALA A 170 0.33 -4.05 -2.70
CA ALA A 170 1.00 -3.64 -1.48
C ALA A 170 0.10 -2.79 -0.56
N GLY A 171 -0.84 -2.03 -1.13
CA GLY A 171 -1.83 -1.22 -0.42
C GLY A 171 -2.72 -1.98 0.56
N TYR A 172 -2.89 -3.30 0.41
CA TYR A 172 -3.64 -4.15 1.35
C TYR A 172 -2.80 -4.67 2.53
N LEU A 173 -1.47 -4.64 2.43
CA LEU A 173 -0.59 -5.15 3.48
C LEU A 173 -0.74 -4.44 4.84
N PRO A 174 -0.99 -3.11 4.92
CA PRO A 174 -1.25 -2.44 6.19
C PRO A 174 -2.44 -3.03 6.97
N ASP A 175 -3.52 -3.43 6.28
CA ASP A 175 -4.68 -4.04 6.93
C ASP A 175 -4.35 -5.43 7.50
N PHE A 176 -3.52 -6.22 6.81
CA PHE A 176 -3.03 -7.50 7.36
C PHE A 176 -2.05 -7.29 8.51
N LEU A 177 -1.21 -6.26 8.46
CA LEU A 177 -0.28 -5.92 9.55
C LEU A 177 -1.01 -5.57 10.84
N GLU A 178 -2.17 -4.92 10.75
CA GLU A 178 -2.99 -4.58 11.91
C GLU A 178 -3.53 -5.80 12.67
N LEU A 179 -3.51 -7.00 12.08
CA LEU A 179 -3.87 -8.24 12.76
C LEU A 179 -2.80 -8.71 13.76
N TYR A 180 -1.60 -8.14 13.69
CA TYR A 180 -0.43 -8.57 14.45
C TYR A 180 0.07 -7.48 15.41
N ALA A 181 0.97 -7.86 16.32
CA ALA A 181 1.66 -6.91 17.20
C ALA A 181 2.71 -6.14 16.38
N VAL A 182 2.39 -4.90 16.01
CA VAL A 182 3.27 -4.00 15.27
C VAL A 182 3.49 -2.73 16.06
N ARG A 183 4.74 -2.25 16.08
CA ARG A 183 5.10 -0.96 16.71
C ARG A 183 4.96 0.22 15.75
N VAL A 184 5.22 -0.02 14.47
CA VAL A 184 5.07 0.97 13.43
C VAL A 184 3.59 1.09 13.09
N PRO A 185 2.97 2.29 13.18
CA PRO A 185 1.60 2.48 12.75
C PRO A 185 1.42 2.09 11.28
N ALA A 186 0.43 1.26 10.99
CA ALA A 186 0.10 0.82 9.63
C ALA A 186 -0.19 2.00 8.67
N ASP A 187 -0.67 3.12 9.22
CA ASP A 187 -0.90 4.36 8.46
C ASP A 187 0.38 4.93 7.82
N LEU A 188 1.58 4.66 8.36
CA LEU A 188 2.83 5.06 7.70
C LEU A 188 3.09 4.28 6.41
N LEU A 189 2.70 3.00 6.37
CA LEU A 189 2.78 2.22 5.14
C LEU A 189 1.68 2.63 4.14
N ARG A 190 0.47 2.92 4.63
CA ARG A 190 -0.60 3.48 3.77
C ARG A 190 -0.17 4.79 3.12
N LEU A 191 0.55 5.65 3.84
CA LEU A 191 1.10 6.90 3.29
C LEU A 191 2.07 6.66 2.14
N ARG A 192 2.95 5.65 2.27
CA ARG A 192 3.88 5.26 1.19
C ARG A 192 3.12 4.86 -0.07
N TYR A 193 2.17 3.93 0.05
CA TYR A 193 1.43 3.43 -1.11
C TYR A 193 0.59 4.52 -1.78
N LEU A 194 0.05 5.45 -0.99
CA LEU A 194 -0.69 6.58 -1.52
C LEU A 194 0.20 7.62 -2.22
N ALA A 195 1.42 7.88 -1.73
CA ALA A 195 2.40 8.72 -2.44
C ALA A 195 2.77 8.11 -3.80
N ARG A 196 2.91 6.79 -3.85
CA ARG A 196 3.14 6.05 -5.09
C ARG A 196 1.95 6.08 -6.03
N ASP A 197 0.72 6.12 -5.52
CA ASP A 197 -0.46 6.36 -6.35
C ASP A 197 -0.43 7.76 -6.99
N VAL A 198 -0.02 8.79 -6.25
CA VAL A 198 0.23 10.13 -6.82
C VAL A 198 1.22 10.05 -7.98
N VAL A 199 2.36 9.36 -7.79
CA VAL A 199 3.34 9.14 -8.85
C VAL A 199 2.74 8.39 -10.05
N ASN A 200 2.01 7.29 -9.80
CA ASN A 200 1.37 6.50 -10.85
C ASN A 200 0.39 7.32 -11.68
N ARG A 201 -0.42 8.15 -11.02
CA ARG A 201 -1.39 9.02 -11.68
C ARG A 201 -0.73 10.13 -12.48
N VAL A 202 0.26 10.80 -11.91
CA VAL A 202 1.03 11.84 -12.61
C VAL A 202 1.73 11.26 -13.82
N ASP A 203 2.34 10.08 -13.70
CA ASP A 203 2.98 9.37 -14.82
C ASP A 203 1.96 8.98 -15.92
N GLY A 204 0.72 8.67 -15.53
CA GLY A 204 -0.41 8.41 -16.43
C GLY A 204 -1.16 9.66 -16.92
N GLY A 205 -0.78 10.86 -16.48
CA GLY A 205 -1.46 12.12 -16.81
C GLY A 205 -2.76 12.40 -16.05
N ASP A 206 -3.14 11.58 -15.07
CA ASP A 206 -4.32 11.75 -14.21
C ASP A 206 -4.05 12.72 -13.06
N TRP A 207 -3.88 14.00 -13.40
CA TRP A 207 -3.63 15.06 -12.43
C TRP A 207 -4.78 15.25 -11.44
N ALA A 208 -6.02 15.04 -11.87
CA ALA A 208 -7.19 15.20 -11.00
C ALA A 208 -7.24 14.13 -9.91
N GLY A 209 -6.93 12.88 -10.26
CA GLY A 209 -6.79 11.83 -9.26
C GLY A 209 -5.58 12.06 -8.35
N ALA A 210 -4.47 12.60 -8.88
CA ALA A 210 -3.31 12.95 -8.06
C ALA A 210 -3.65 14.00 -7.00
N ASP A 211 -4.44 15.01 -7.34
CA ASP A 211 -4.95 16.00 -6.37
C ASP A 211 -5.80 15.34 -5.27
N GLN A 212 -6.63 14.35 -5.62
CA GLN A 212 -7.45 13.62 -4.66
C GLN A 212 -6.60 12.77 -3.72
N ASP A 213 -5.54 12.13 -4.23
CA ASP A 213 -4.65 11.33 -3.40
C ASP A 213 -3.81 12.22 -2.48
N MET A 214 -3.41 13.42 -2.90
CA MET A 214 -2.78 14.41 -2.00
C MET A 214 -3.70 14.81 -0.82
N VAL A 215 -5.01 14.98 -1.07
CA VAL A 215 -5.98 15.23 0.01
C VAL A 215 -5.99 14.08 1.02
N LYS A 216 -6.11 12.84 0.52
CA LYS A 216 -6.10 11.63 1.35
C LYS A 216 -4.79 11.50 2.13
N MET A 217 -3.64 11.86 1.54
CA MET A 217 -2.34 11.82 2.21
C MET A 217 -2.31 12.75 3.42
N ARG A 218 -2.82 13.99 3.29
CA ARG A 218 -2.87 14.94 4.41
C ARG A 218 -3.79 14.45 5.54
N GLU A 219 -4.95 13.92 5.19
CA GLU A 219 -5.89 13.36 6.17
C GLU A 219 -5.28 12.16 6.91
N LEU A 220 -4.63 11.26 6.18
CA LEU A 220 -3.96 10.10 6.74
C LEU A 220 -2.77 10.51 7.62
N TRP A 221 -1.93 11.45 7.18
CA TRP A 221 -0.83 11.97 7.99
C TRP A 221 -1.30 12.62 9.28
N SER A 222 -2.39 13.40 9.22
CA SER A 222 -2.97 14.03 10.42
C SER A 222 -3.41 12.99 11.45
N ARG A 223 -3.96 11.85 10.99
CA ARG A 223 -4.32 10.73 11.88
C ARG A 223 -3.10 9.99 12.40
N ALA A 224 -2.13 9.68 11.54
CA ALA A 224 -0.88 9.00 11.91
C ALA A 224 -0.12 9.80 12.97
N LEU A 225 -0.03 11.12 12.83
CA LEU A 225 0.67 12.00 13.76
C LEU A 225 0.15 11.89 15.21
N LEU A 226 -1.14 11.59 15.40
CA LEU A 226 -1.73 11.40 16.74
C LEU A 226 -1.18 10.14 17.45
N GLN A 227 -0.68 9.17 16.68
CA GLN A 227 -0.10 7.91 17.17
C GLN A 227 1.43 8.01 17.36
N LEU A 228 2.06 9.07 16.84
CA LEU A 228 3.52 9.26 16.81
C LEU A 228 4.03 10.17 17.93
N LYS A 229 3.41 10.13 19.11
CA LYS A 229 3.71 11.06 20.22
C LYS A 229 5.17 11.02 20.69
N ASP A 230 5.78 9.84 20.63
CA ASP A 230 7.16 9.61 21.07
C ASP A 230 8.17 9.68 19.91
N ALA A 231 7.69 9.86 18.68
CA ALA A 231 8.57 9.97 17.51
C ALA A 231 9.37 11.29 17.56
N PRO A 232 10.63 11.30 17.08
CA PRO A 232 11.41 12.54 17.02
C PRO A 232 10.70 13.60 16.19
N ARG A 233 10.46 14.77 16.81
CA ARG A 233 9.79 15.91 16.18
C ARG A 233 10.40 16.28 14.83
N THR A 234 11.74 16.25 14.74
CA THR A 234 12.47 16.53 13.50
C THR A 234 12.06 15.60 12.36
N LEU A 235 11.89 14.30 12.61
CA LEU A 235 11.48 13.34 11.58
C LEU A 235 10.01 13.52 11.19
N THR A 236 9.13 13.76 12.16
CA THR A 236 7.71 14.04 11.87
C THR A 236 7.53 15.35 11.09
N GLU A 237 8.33 16.37 11.39
CA GLU A 237 8.31 17.64 10.66
C GLU A 237 8.84 17.48 9.25
N SER A 238 9.91 16.71 9.03
CA SER A 238 10.40 16.40 7.68
C SER A 238 9.32 15.76 6.83
N VAL A 239 8.66 14.70 7.33
CA VAL A 239 7.56 14.04 6.59
C VAL A 239 6.42 15.01 6.30
N HIS A 240 6.06 15.87 7.28
CA HIS A 240 5.03 16.88 7.07
C HIS A 240 5.39 17.88 5.96
N PHE A 241 6.63 18.39 5.95
CA PHE A 241 7.09 19.30 4.92
C PHE A 241 7.18 18.63 3.55
N ASP A 242 7.64 17.39 3.48
CA ASP A 242 7.73 16.65 2.21
C ASP A 242 6.35 16.41 1.58
N ILE A 243 5.31 16.15 2.39
CA ILE A 243 3.93 16.06 1.89
C ILE A 243 3.50 17.40 1.26
N GLY A 244 3.84 18.53 1.89
CA GLY A 244 3.57 19.86 1.36
C GLY A 244 4.34 20.15 0.06
N ASP A 245 5.62 19.78 0.02
CA ASP A 245 6.47 19.92 -1.17
C ASP A 245 5.98 19.06 -2.34
N LEU A 246 5.54 17.84 -2.07
CA LEU A 246 4.94 16.95 -3.06
C LEU A 246 3.62 17.53 -3.59
N GLU A 247 2.79 18.07 -2.72
CA GLU A 247 1.54 18.73 -3.11
C GLU A 247 1.80 19.95 -4.01
N GLU A 248 2.80 20.77 -3.66
CA GLU A 248 3.20 21.90 -4.49
C GLU A 248 3.64 21.45 -5.89
N ALA A 249 4.39 20.35 -5.97
CA ALA A 249 4.81 19.77 -7.24
C ALA A 249 3.61 19.30 -8.10
N VAL A 250 2.65 18.63 -7.47
CA VAL A 250 1.40 18.19 -8.12
C VAL A 250 0.60 19.39 -8.63
N ASN A 251 0.48 20.47 -7.84
CA ASN A 251 -0.22 21.69 -8.21
C ASN A 251 0.45 22.45 -9.37
N LYS A 252 1.79 22.40 -9.45
CA LYS A 252 2.56 22.96 -10.58
C LYS A 252 2.43 22.14 -11.87
N ARG A 253 1.82 20.95 -11.80
CA ARG A 253 1.74 20.01 -12.93
C ARG A 253 3.12 19.63 -13.48
N ASP A 254 4.11 19.59 -12.59
CA ASP A 254 5.50 19.28 -12.92
C ASP A 254 5.81 17.83 -12.56
N ARG A 255 5.75 16.95 -13.57
CA ARG A 255 5.97 15.51 -13.39
C ARG A 255 7.33 15.23 -12.77
N ASP A 256 8.39 15.83 -13.28
CA ASP A 256 9.74 15.51 -12.82
C ASP A 256 9.97 16.01 -11.39
N LEU A 257 9.39 17.17 -11.04
CA LEU A 257 9.40 17.65 -9.66
C LEU A 257 8.61 16.70 -8.73
N VAL A 258 7.47 16.17 -9.16
CA VAL A 258 6.71 15.17 -8.38
C VAL A 258 7.58 13.94 -8.10
N LEU A 259 8.27 13.40 -9.11
CA LEU A 259 9.14 12.23 -8.94
C LEU A 259 10.30 12.50 -7.96
N ILE A 260 10.88 13.70 -8.02
CA ILE A 260 11.96 14.10 -7.10
C ILE A 260 11.43 14.24 -5.67
N LYS A 261 10.27 14.88 -5.49
CA LYS A 261 9.68 15.11 -4.17
C LYS A 261 9.18 13.81 -3.53
N ASP A 262 8.62 12.90 -4.30
CA ASP A 262 8.26 11.55 -3.84
C ASP A 262 9.50 10.78 -3.33
N GLU A 263 10.62 10.82 -4.05
CA GLU A 263 11.84 10.13 -3.60
C GLU A 263 12.39 10.71 -2.27
N ILE A 264 12.26 12.02 -2.07
CA ILE A 264 12.65 12.67 -0.81
C ILE A 264 11.69 12.25 0.31
N PHE A 265 10.38 12.29 0.05
CA PHE A 265 9.34 11.85 0.97
C PHE A 265 9.57 10.40 1.42
N GLU A 266 9.80 9.46 0.49
CA GLU A 266 10.03 8.05 0.82
C GLU A 266 11.26 7.87 1.71
N LYS A 267 12.35 8.61 1.47
CA LYS A 267 13.56 8.56 2.31
C LYS A 267 13.32 9.05 3.74
N ASN A 268 12.59 10.14 3.90
CA ASN A 268 12.28 10.70 5.22
C ASN A 268 11.24 9.83 5.96
N LEU A 269 10.26 9.27 5.24
CA LEU A 269 9.33 8.29 5.78
C LEU A 269 10.07 7.02 6.24
N ASP A 270 11.00 6.49 5.45
CA ASP A 270 11.86 5.36 5.83
C ASP A 270 12.67 5.66 7.10
N SER A 271 13.20 6.87 7.21
CA SER A 271 13.98 7.29 8.38
C SER A 271 13.10 7.32 9.64
N LEU A 272 11.86 7.79 9.53
CA LEU A 272 10.87 7.74 10.60
C LEU A 272 10.50 6.30 10.98
N VAL A 273 10.19 5.45 10.00
CA VAL A 273 9.83 4.04 10.23
C VAL A 273 10.96 3.30 10.94
N ARG A 274 12.20 3.40 10.43
CA ARG A 274 13.38 2.75 11.05
C ARG A 274 13.61 3.22 12.47
N ARG A 275 13.36 4.50 12.75
CA ARG A 275 13.50 5.03 14.11
C ARG A 275 12.51 4.39 15.07
N LEU A 276 11.25 4.24 14.66
CA LEU A 276 10.20 3.60 15.46
C LEU A 276 10.49 2.10 15.68
N GLU A 277 11.09 1.43 14.68
CA GLU A 277 11.54 0.03 14.82
C GLU A 277 12.71 -0.12 15.79
N ALA A 278 13.61 0.87 15.86
CA ALA A 278 14.86 0.80 16.63
C ALA A 278 14.71 1.16 18.13
N GLU A 279 13.57 1.65 18.60
CA GLU A 279 13.32 1.93 20.03
C GLU A 279 13.03 0.65 20.85
N ILE A 280 13.82 -0.41 20.60
CA ILE A 280 13.91 -1.68 21.34
C ILE A 280 15.18 -1.66 22.18
#